data_AF-A0A9P5MIZ8-F1
#
_entry.id   AF-A0A9P5MIZ8-F1
#
_cell.length_a   1.000
_cell.length_b   1.000
_cell.length_c   1.000
_cell.angle_alpha   90.00
_cell.angle_beta   90.00
_cell.angle_gamma   90.00
#
_symmetry.space_group_name_H-M   'P 1'
#
loop_
_entity.id
_entity.type
_entity.pdbx_description
1 polymer ?
#
loop_
_entity_poly.entity_id
_entity_poly.type
_entity_poly.pdbx_seq_one_letter_code
_entity_poly.pdbx_strand_id
1 'polypeptide(L)'
;TEFDILKENHRFIRDDEAGPSSSSKLQSWETALAAKYEASLFKEFAVCDLKHYKSGNVALRWRTEDEVVSGAGEETCGNTRCEHHVLLPSSHPDYEPMPRLVTLEVPFAYTERGERKSALVKLVLCERCSNKLLYKRRKER
;
A
#
# COMPACT_ATOMS: atom_id res chain seq x y z
N THR A 1 -12.52 -19.12 -16.74
CA THR A 1 -13.54 -18.47 -15.87
C THR A 1 -13.31 -16.96 -15.88
N GLU A 2 -14.27 -16.14 -15.47
CA GLU A 2 -14.06 -14.68 -15.35
C GLU A 2 -12.85 -14.35 -14.46
N PHE A 3 -12.59 -15.19 -13.45
CA PHE A 3 -11.41 -15.08 -12.59
C PHE A 3 -10.09 -15.28 -13.33
N ASP A 4 -10.03 -16.21 -14.30
CA ASP A 4 -8.82 -16.44 -15.10
C ASP A 4 -8.51 -15.22 -15.99
N ILE A 5 -9.56 -14.61 -16.58
CA ILE A 5 -9.45 -13.40 -17.41
C ILE A 5 -8.91 -12.23 -16.59
N LEU A 6 -9.43 -12.05 -15.36
CA LEU A 6 -8.93 -11.04 -14.43
C LEU A 6 -7.47 -11.28 -14.08
N LYS A 7 -7.08 -12.52 -13.82
CA LYS A 7 -5.70 -12.88 -13.47
C LYS A 7 -4.72 -12.62 -14.62
N GLU A 8 -5.11 -12.91 -15.86
CA GLU A 8 -4.28 -12.70 -17.05
C GLU A 8 -4.11 -11.22 -17.41
N ASN A 9 -5.16 -10.39 -17.21
CA ASN A 9 -5.16 -8.97 -17.56
C ASN A 9 -4.82 -8.04 -16.39
N HIS A 10 -4.61 -8.60 -15.18
CA HIS A 10 -4.32 -7.81 -13.99
C HIS A 10 -3.06 -6.98 -14.19
N ARG A 11 -3.21 -5.68 -13.90
CA ARG A 11 -2.14 -4.69 -13.77
C ARG A 11 -2.22 -4.10 -12.36
N PHE A 12 -1.08 -4.08 -11.69
CA PHE A 12 -0.99 -3.59 -10.33
C PHE A 12 -1.28 -2.09 -10.28
N ILE A 13 -0.66 -1.30 -11.17
CA ILE A 13 -1.03 0.10 -11.46
C ILE A 13 -1.20 0.23 -12.99
N ARG A 14 -2.31 0.82 -13.43
CA ARG A 14 -2.49 1.22 -14.83
C ARG A 14 -2.06 2.67 -14.97
N ASP A 15 -1.24 2.95 -15.98
CA ASP A 15 -1.07 4.33 -16.43
C ASP A 15 -2.38 4.78 -17.06
N ASP A 16 -2.88 5.94 -16.65
CA ASP A 16 -4.06 6.59 -17.23
C ASP A 16 -3.89 6.87 -18.75
N GLU A 17 -2.65 6.82 -19.25
CA GLU A 17 -2.26 7.09 -20.65
C GLU A 17 -2.33 5.88 -21.59
N ALA A 18 -2.64 4.67 -21.11
CA ALA A 18 -2.84 3.53 -22.00
C ALA A 18 -4.27 3.49 -22.56
N GLY A 19 -4.59 4.46 -23.42
CA GLY A 19 -5.78 4.41 -24.27
C GLY A 19 -5.77 3.13 -25.14
N PRO A 20 -6.95 2.60 -25.52
CA PRO A 20 -7.06 1.29 -26.17
C PRO A 20 -6.33 1.29 -27.52
N SER A 21 -5.12 0.72 -27.55
CA SER A 21 -4.38 0.46 -28.77
C SER A 21 -5.00 -0.77 -29.45
N SER A 22 -5.83 -0.48 -30.45
CA SER A 22 -6.33 -1.33 -31.54
C SER A 22 -5.80 -2.77 -31.58
N SER A 23 -6.50 -3.69 -30.93
CA SER A 23 -6.67 -5.07 -31.41
C SER A 23 -7.83 -5.72 -30.64
N SER A 24 -8.79 -6.29 -31.38
CA SER A 24 -9.93 -7.10 -30.93
C SER A 24 -10.91 -6.50 -29.88
N LYS A 25 -12.20 -6.44 -30.25
CA LYS A 25 -13.33 -6.02 -29.40
C LYS A 25 -13.46 -6.84 -28.10
N LEU A 26 -12.91 -8.05 -28.08
CA LEU A 26 -12.85 -8.94 -26.91
C LEU A 26 -11.78 -8.50 -25.90
N GLN A 27 -10.57 -8.14 -26.35
CA GLN A 27 -9.54 -7.58 -25.47
C GLN A 27 -10.03 -6.29 -24.77
N SER A 28 -10.84 -5.48 -25.44
CA SER A 28 -11.45 -4.28 -24.85
C SER A 28 -12.36 -4.59 -23.67
N TRP A 29 -13.22 -5.62 -23.77
CA TRP A 29 -14.15 -6.00 -22.70
C TRP A 29 -13.41 -6.59 -21.49
N GLU A 30 -12.47 -7.50 -21.72
CA GLU A 30 -11.68 -8.16 -20.66
C GLU A 30 -10.80 -7.14 -19.92
N THR A 31 -10.17 -6.24 -20.68
CA THR A 31 -9.39 -5.14 -20.13
C THR A 31 -10.25 -4.17 -19.34
N ALA A 32 -11.47 -3.86 -19.80
CA ALA A 32 -12.40 -2.98 -19.10
C ALA A 32 -12.94 -3.61 -17.80
N LEU A 33 -13.23 -4.91 -17.80
CA LEU A 33 -13.63 -5.66 -16.61
C LEU A 33 -12.53 -5.63 -15.54
N ALA A 34 -11.29 -5.93 -15.95
CA ALA A 34 -10.13 -5.83 -15.08
C ALA A 34 -9.87 -4.39 -14.61
N ALA A 35 -10.06 -3.38 -15.46
CA ALA A 35 -9.92 -1.97 -15.08
C ALA A 35 -10.90 -1.59 -13.97
N LYS A 36 -12.17 -1.98 -14.12
CA LYS A 36 -13.24 -1.69 -13.16
C LYS A 36 -12.99 -2.37 -11.81
N TYR A 37 -12.55 -3.63 -11.84
CA TYR A 37 -12.17 -4.35 -10.63
C TYR A 37 -10.95 -3.71 -9.96
N GLU A 38 -9.93 -3.36 -10.74
CA GLU A 38 -8.72 -2.70 -10.23
C GLU A 38 -8.99 -1.31 -9.67
N ALA A 39 -9.90 -0.54 -10.26
CA ALA A 39 -10.32 0.77 -9.76
C ALA A 39 -11.12 0.67 -8.45
N SER A 40 -11.78 -0.47 -8.19
CA SER A 40 -12.41 -0.74 -6.89
C SER A 40 -11.42 -1.15 -5.80
N LEU A 41 -10.17 -1.47 -6.15
CA LEU A 41 -9.14 -1.77 -5.14
C LEU A 41 -8.58 -0.45 -4.59
N PHE A 42 -8.57 -0.33 -3.26
CA PHE A 42 -7.99 0.81 -2.54
C PHE A 42 -6.46 0.74 -2.56
N LYS A 43 -5.85 1.17 -3.68
CA LYS A 43 -4.40 1.03 -3.96
C LYS A 43 -3.54 2.23 -3.53
N GLU A 44 -4.07 3.14 -2.72
CA GLU A 44 -3.34 4.37 -2.38
C GLU A 44 -2.41 4.19 -1.16
N PHE A 45 -2.82 3.35 -0.22
CA PHE A 45 -2.14 3.16 1.05
C PHE A 45 -1.33 1.85 1.08
N ALA A 46 -0.10 1.97 1.57
CA ALA A 46 0.79 0.84 1.84
C ALA A 46 1.01 0.69 3.35
N VAL A 47 1.63 -0.43 3.73
CA VAL A 47 2.14 -0.68 5.09
C VAL A 47 3.63 -0.94 5.04
N CYS A 48 4.30 -0.75 6.17
CA CYS A 48 5.75 -0.87 6.28
C CYS A 48 6.17 -1.75 7.47
N ASP A 49 7.40 -2.27 7.39
CA ASP A 49 8.12 -2.82 8.54
C ASP A 49 9.38 -1.98 8.78
N LEU A 50 9.40 -1.31 9.94
CA LEU A 50 10.48 -0.43 10.37
C LEU A 50 11.49 -1.12 11.30
N LYS A 51 11.53 -2.45 11.41
CA LYS A 51 12.46 -3.18 12.32
C LYS A 51 13.92 -2.78 12.14
N HIS A 52 14.36 -2.61 10.89
CA HIS A 52 15.75 -2.34 10.53
C HIS A 52 16.01 -0.89 10.12
N TYR A 53 15.16 0.05 10.56
CA TYR A 53 15.25 1.47 10.22
C TYR A 53 16.61 2.11 10.54
N LYS A 54 17.29 1.64 11.60
CA LYS A 54 18.64 2.14 11.97
C LYS A 54 19.69 1.83 10.92
N SER A 55 19.54 0.73 10.18
CA SER A 55 20.41 0.36 9.06
C SER A 55 20.00 1.05 7.75
N GLY A 56 18.86 1.75 7.74
CA GLY A 56 18.26 2.35 6.53
C GLY A 56 17.34 1.44 5.75
N ASN A 57 17.14 0.21 6.23
CA ASN A 57 16.28 -0.76 5.58
C ASN A 57 14.84 -0.59 6.06
N VAL A 58 13.94 -0.34 5.10
CA VAL A 58 12.49 -0.26 5.30
C VAL A 58 11.85 -1.19 4.30
N ALA A 59 11.04 -2.14 4.78
CA ALA A 59 10.24 -2.97 3.91
C ALA A 59 8.88 -2.31 3.72
N LEU A 60 8.38 -2.33 2.49
CA LEU A 60 7.06 -1.83 2.12
C LEU A 60 6.29 -2.96 1.46
N ARG A 61 4.98 -2.98 1.67
CA ARG A 61 4.05 -3.82 0.90
C ARG A 61 2.68 -3.18 0.85
N TRP A 62 1.87 -3.66 -0.07
CA TRP A 62 0.45 -3.33 -0.11
C TRP A 62 -0.29 -3.96 1.05
N ARG A 63 -1.43 -3.35 1.39
CA ARG A 63 -2.36 -3.89 2.37
C ARG A 63 -2.97 -5.21 1.87
N THR A 64 -3.18 -6.12 2.80
CA THR A 64 -3.96 -7.34 2.63
C THR A 64 -5.45 -7.01 2.69
N GLU A 65 -6.30 -7.93 2.23
CA GLU A 65 -7.75 -7.77 2.31
C GLU A 65 -8.23 -7.44 3.74
N ASP A 66 -7.75 -8.17 4.73
CA ASP A 66 -8.08 -7.96 6.15
C ASP A 66 -7.67 -6.56 6.64
N GLU A 67 -6.49 -6.08 6.24
CA GLU A 67 -6.03 -4.73 6.57
C GLU A 67 -6.86 -3.64 5.87
N VAL A 68 -7.33 -3.90 4.65
CA VAL A 68 -8.22 -2.96 3.93
C VAL A 68 -9.58 -2.90 4.61
N VAL A 69 -10.17 -4.06 4.94
CA VAL A 69 -11.49 -4.16 5.59
C VAL A 69 -11.47 -3.56 7.00
N SER A 70 -10.37 -3.73 7.74
CA SER A 70 -10.21 -3.18 9.10
C SER A 70 -9.75 -1.73 9.15
N GLY A 71 -9.40 -1.12 8.01
CA GLY A 71 -8.84 0.24 7.95
C GLY A 71 -7.36 0.32 8.41
N ALA A 72 -6.70 -0.81 8.66
CA ALA A 72 -5.32 -0.84 9.13
C ALA A 72 -4.37 -0.20 8.11
N GLY A 73 -3.49 0.69 8.58
CA GLY A 73 -2.54 1.43 7.74
C GLY A 73 -3.13 2.60 6.95
N GLU A 74 -4.43 2.87 7.08
CA GLU A 74 -5.10 4.08 6.59
C GLU A 74 -5.63 4.92 7.76
N GLU A 75 -6.37 4.29 8.67
CA GLU A 75 -6.88 4.91 9.89
C GLU A 75 -5.95 4.65 11.08
N THR A 76 -4.98 3.75 10.92
CA THR A 76 -4.03 3.33 11.96
C THR A 76 -2.60 3.50 11.50
N CYS A 77 -1.63 3.27 12.40
CA CYS A 77 -0.23 3.32 12.04
C CYS A 77 0.12 2.18 11.06
N GLY A 78 0.56 2.52 9.85
CA GLY A 78 0.96 1.56 8.81
C GLY A 78 2.26 0.82 9.08
N ASN A 79 2.95 1.06 10.20
CA ASN A 79 4.05 0.18 10.60
C ASN A 79 3.47 -1.07 11.27
N THR A 80 3.58 -2.22 10.61
CA THR A 80 3.07 -3.54 11.04
C THR A 80 3.58 -4.00 12.41
N ARG A 81 4.65 -3.39 12.93
CA ARG A 81 5.21 -3.66 14.26
C ARG A 81 4.84 -2.60 15.31
N CYS A 82 3.95 -1.69 15.00
CA CYS A 82 3.48 -0.66 15.92
C CYS A 82 2.31 -1.21 16.76
N GLU A 83 2.27 -0.85 18.04
CA GLU A 83 1.12 -1.14 18.92
C GLU A 83 -0.19 -0.54 18.37
N HIS A 84 -0.10 0.64 17.75
CA HIS A 84 -1.20 1.33 17.09
C HIS A 84 -1.48 0.87 15.64
N HIS A 85 -0.98 -0.29 15.21
CA HIS A 85 -1.31 -0.82 13.88
C HIS A 85 -2.71 -1.45 13.86
N VAL A 86 -3.09 -2.09 14.96
CA VAL A 86 -4.41 -2.69 15.16
C VAL A 86 -5.13 -1.90 16.24
N LEU A 87 -6.41 -1.60 16.01
CA LEU A 87 -7.24 -0.96 17.03
C LEU A 87 -7.60 -1.98 18.10
N LEU A 88 -7.21 -1.69 19.35
CA LEU A 88 -7.67 -2.45 20.50
C LEU A 88 -8.99 -1.86 21.02
N PRO A 89 -9.91 -2.70 21.53
CA PRO A 89 -11.10 -2.21 22.22
C PRO A 89 -10.72 -1.36 23.43
N SER A 90 -11.52 -0.33 23.74
CA SER A 90 -11.29 0.55 24.91
C SER A 90 -11.32 -0.19 26.26
N SER A 91 -11.86 -1.40 26.30
CA SER A 91 -11.87 -2.29 27.45
C SER A 91 -10.60 -3.16 27.59
N HIS A 92 -9.70 -3.14 26.61
CA HIS A 92 -8.47 -3.94 26.65
C HIS A 92 -7.46 -3.33 27.63
N PRO A 93 -6.77 -4.14 28.47
CA PRO A 93 -5.81 -3.62 29.46
C PRO A 93 -4.67 -2.81 28.84
N ASP A 94 -4.26 -3.15 27.62
CA ASP A 94 -3.22 -2.45 26.86
C ASP A 94 -3.79 -1.39 25.89
N TYR A 95 -5.04 -0.94 26.09
CA TYR A 95 -5.62 0.10 25.25
C TYR A 95 -4.87 1.42 25.43
N GLU A 96 -4.26 1.89 24.34
CA GLU A 96 -3.78 3.26 24.23
C GLU A 96 -4.61 4.02 23.18
N PRO A 97 -4.98 5.28 23.46
CA PRO A 97 -5.69 6.11 22.49
C PRO A 97 -4.82 6.29 21.24
N MET A 98 -5.46 6.25 20.06
CA MET A 98 -4.78 6.44 18.79
C MET A 98 -4.01 7.78 18.79
N PRO A 99 -2.69 7.79 18.56
CA PRO A 99 -1.92 9.03 18.50
C PRO A 99 -2.24 9.79 17.21
N ARG A 100 -1.75 11.02 17.11
CA ARG A 100 -1.78 11.76 15.83
C ARG A 100 -1.01 10.99 14.76
N LEU A 101 -1.66 10.81 13.63
CA LEU A 101 -1.11 10.16 12.45
C LEU A 101 -0.68 11.22 11.43
N VAL A 102 0.37 10.91 10.68
CA VAL A 102 0.86 11.70 9.56
C VAL A 102 0.88 10.85 8.31
N THR A 103 0.46 11.42 7.20
CA THR A 103 0.51 10.77 5.89
C THR A 103 1.76 11.24 5.16
N LEU A 104 2.57 10.29 4.71
CA LEU A 104 3.80 10.53 3.97
C LEU A 104 3.75 9.81 2.63
N GLU A 105 4.17 10.48 1.58
CA GLU A 105 4.37 9.87 0.28
C GLU A 105 5.78 9.30 0.17
N VAL A 106 5.88 8.01 -0.17
CA VAL A 106 7.16 7.31 -0.29
C VAL A 106 7.28 6.58 -1.62
N PRO A 107 8.49 6.52 -2.20
CA PRO A 107 8.71 5.73 -3.40
C PRO A 107 8.62 4.23 -3.06
N PHE A 108 7.76 3.53 -3.78
CA PHE A 108 7.56 2.09 -3.68
C PHE A 108 8.01 1.43 -4.97
N ALA A 109 9.10 0.65 -4.91
CA ALA A 109 9.58 -0.14 -6.02
C ALA A 109 8.99 -1.55 -5.97
N TYR A 110 8.47 -2.04 -7.09
CA TYR A 110 7.92 -3.38 -7.24
C TYR A 110 8.30 -4.01 -8.57
N THR A 111 8.17 -5.33 -8.67
CA THR A 111 8.38 -6.06 -9.92
C THR A 111 7.05 -6.59 -10.41
N GLU A 112 6.70 -6.27 -11.65
CA GLU A 112 5.50 -6.77 -12.31
C GLU A 112 5.92 -7.38 -13.65
N ARG A 113 5.55 -8.65 -13.89
CA ARG A 113 5.90 -9.38 -15.12
C ARG A 113 7.40 -9.36 -15.48
N GLY A 114 8.26 -9.33 -14.46
CA GLY A 114 9.72 -9.29 -14.63
C GLY A 114 10.30 -7.89 -14.80
N GLU A 115 9.47 -6.85 -14.94
CA GLU A 115 9.91 -5.46 -15.07
C GLU A 115 9.90 -4.75 -13.71
N ARG A 116 10.95 -3.98 -13.43
CA ARG A 116 11.01 -3.15 -12.22
C ARG A 116 10.25 -1.85 -12.47
N LYS A 117 9.25 -1.59 -11.64
CA LYS A 117 8.43 -0.37 -11.66
C LYS A 117 8.55 0.37 -10.33
N SER A 118 8.18 1.64 -10.33
CA SER A 118 8.07 2.44 -9.11
C SER A 118 6.79 3.25 -9.12
N ALA A 119 6.17 3.39 -7.95
CA ALA A 119 5.02 4.26 -7.74
C ALA A 119 5.20 5.05 -6.44
N LEU A 120 4.52 6.18 -6.34
CA LEU A 120 4.43 6.92 -5.09
C LEU A 120 3.23 6.39 -4.32
N VAL A 121 3.44 6.00 -3.06
CA VAL A 121 2.37 5.43 -2.21
C VAL A 121 2.25 6.21 -0.92
N LYS A 122 1.06 6.24 -0.34
CA LYS A 122 0.82 6.88 0.95
C LYS A 122 1.09 5.89 2.09
N LEU A 123 1.86 6.34 3.08
CA LEU A 123 2.03 5.69 4.37
C LEU A 123 1.43 6.56 5.46
N VAL A 124 0.51 6.01 6.24
CA VAL A 124 0.01 6.66 7.45
C VAL A 124 0.84 6.17 8.62
N LEU A 125 1.46 7.05 9.40
CA LEU A 125 2.35 6.67 10.51
C LEU A 125 2.10 7.55 11.74
N CYS A 126 2.20 6.98 12.93
CA CYS A 126 2.30 7.79 14.15
C CYS A 126 3.65 8.53 14.20
N GLU A 127 3.74 9.57 15.04
CA GLU A 127 4.96 10.37 15.18
C GLU A 127 6.22 9.54 15.49
N ARG A 128 6.10 8.49 16.32
CA ARG A 128 7.23 7.59 16.62
C ARG A 128 7.72 6.88 15.35
N CYS A 129 6.81 6.40 14.52
CA CYS A 129 7.14 5.62 13.32
C CYS A 129 7.56 6.51 12.15
N SER A 130 6.94 7.68 11.96
CA SER A 130 7.42 8.68 11.00
C SER A 130 8.85 9.09 11.34
N ASN A 131 9.17 9.18 12.64
CA ASN A 131 10.52 9.48 13.07
C ASN A 131 11.52 8.38 12.69
N LYS A 132 11.15 7.11 12.88
CA LYS A 132 11.95 5.95 12.46
C LYS A 132 12.16 5.91 10.95
N LEU A 133 11.12 6.15 10.16
CA LEU A 133 11.19 6.19 8.70
C LEU A 133 12.23 7.22 8.22
N LEU A 134 12.25 8.40 8.84
CA LEU A 134 13.16 9.50 8.47
C LEU A 134 14.50 9.48 9.21
N TYR A 135 14.82 8.42 9.96
CA TYR A 135 15.99 8.36 10.83
C TYR A 135 17.31 8.53 10.08
N LYS A 136 17.51 7.74 9.01
CA LYS A 136 18.74 7.80 8.21
C LYS A 136 18.93 9.15 7.53
N ARG A 137 17.88 9.63 6.84
CA ARG A 137 17.89 10.93 6.15
C ARG A 137 18.25 12.09 7.07
N ARG A 138 17.85 12.04 8.35
CA ARG A 138 18.22 13.07 9.34
C ARG A 138 19.61 12.93 9.92
N LYS A 139 20.16 11.71 9.97
CA LYS A 139 21.50 11.46 10.49
C LYS A 139 22.59 11.77 9.45
N GLU A 140 22.23 11.70 8.17
CA GLU A 140 23.09 12.02 7.02
C GLU A 140 23.05 13.52 6.66
N ARG A 141 22.30 14.33 7.41
CA ARG A 141 22.15 15.78 7.23
C ARG A 141 22.89 16.51 8.33
#